data_AF-A0A1B6LVT4-F1
#
_entry.id   AF-A0A1B6LVT4-F1
#
_cell.length_a   1.000
_cell.length_b   1.000
_cell.length_c   1.000
_cell.angle_alpha   90.00
_cell.angle_beta   90.00
_cell.angle_gamma   90.00
#
_symmetry.space_group_name_H-M   'P 1'
#
loop_
_entity.id
_entity.type
_entity.pdbx_description
1 polymer ?
#
loop_
_entity_poly.entity_id
_entity_poly.type
_entity_poly.pdbx_seq_one_letter_code
_entity_poly.pdbx_strand_id
1 'polypeptide(L)'
;FFVESVCDDPSIIETNIMEVKVNSPDYKNMNTDKALQDFLQRIEHYQERYEPLEERLEAGLSYMKIYNTGEKVVVHKHEGHIQSRIVYYLMNIHIVPRTIYLTRHGESEQNLEGRIGGDSNLSHRGQQYAAELSAYIQQQDIPGLRVWTSWLKRTIQTVENVPAPQERWKALNEIDAGICEEMTYEEIQEKYPEDFAARDQAKFTYRYPRGESYEDLVARL
;
A
#
# COMPACT_ATOMS: atom_id res chain seq x y z
N PHE A 1 -12.76 -15.72 14.28
CA PHE A 1 -12.72 -15.58 12.82
C PHE A 1 -11.46 -16.28 12.34
N PHE A 2 -11.59 -17.38 11.60
CA PHE A 2 -10.45 -18.14 11.07
C PHE A 2 -10.17 -17.76 9.61
N VAL A 3 -8.91 -17.81 9.21
CA VAL A 3 -8.51 -17.66 7.81
C VAL A 3 -7.73 -18.91 7.43
N GLU A 4 -8.28 -19.69 6.51
CA GLU A 4 -7.70 -20.94 6.04
C GLU A 4 -7.25 -20.76 4.58
N SER A 5 -5.95 -20.94 4.34
CA SER A 5 -5.36 -20.90 3.01
C SER A 5 -5.23 -22.33 2.48
N VAL A 6 -6.02 -22.68 1.48
CA VAL A 6 -5.99 -23.99 0.83
C VAL A 6 -5.27 -23.83 -0.51
N CYS A 7 -4.16 -24.54 -0.69
CA CYS A 7 -3.43 -24.53 -1.96
C CYS A 7 -3.18 -25.98 -2.37
N ASP A 8 -3.75 -26.37 -3.50
CA ASP A 8 -3.56 -27.69 -4.11
C ASP A 8 -2.83 -27.62 -5.46
N ASP A 9 -2.58 -26.40 -5.98
CA ASP A 9 -1.74 -26.18 -7.15
C ASP A 9 -0.26 -26.46 -6.85
N PRO A 10 0.35 -27.50 -7.47
CA PRO A 10 1.76 -27.84 -7.22
C PRO A 10 2.74 -26.73 -7.59
N SER A 11 2.44 -25.94 -8.63
CA SER A 11 3.32 -24.87 -9.11
C SER A 11 3.40 -23.72 -8.11
N ILE A 12 2.27 -23.37 -7.49
CA ILE A 12 2.20 -22.36 -6.42
C ILE A 12 2.91 -22.86 -5.17
N ILE A 13 2.72 -24.13 -4.80
CA ILE A 13 3.39 -24.75 -3.65
C ILE A 13 4.90 -24.71 -3.84
N GLU A 14 5.40 -25.18 -4.98
CA GLU A 14 6.84 -25.20 -5.28
C GLU A 14 7.44 -23.79 -5.25
N THR A 15 6.79 -22.83 -5.90
CA THR A 15 7.23 -21.42 -5.91
C THR A 15 7.34 -20.85 -4.49
N ASN A 16 6.32 -21.07 -3.65
CA ASN A 16 6.31 -20.60 -2.26
C ASN A 16 7.42 -21.25 -1.42
N ILE A 17 7.71 -22.54 -1.63
CA ILE A 17 8.79 -23.25 -0.94
C ILE A 17 10.13 -22.63 -1.33
N MET A 18 10.34 -22.42 -2.63
CA MET A 18 11.60 -21.89 -3.17
C MET A 18 11.87 -20.45 -2.70
N GLU A 19 10.86 -19.58 -2.71
CA GLU A 19 11.04 -18.18 -2.31
C GLU A 19 11.26 -18.02 -0.80
N VAL A 20 10.46 -18.72 0.02
CA VAL A 20 10.37 -18.42 1.45
C VAL A 20 11.03 -19.49 2.32
N LYS A 21 10.88 -20.78 1.97
CA LYS A 21 11.25 -21.88 2.87
C LYS A 21 12.70 -22.31 2.70
N VAL A 22 13.24 -22.34 1.49
CA VAL A 22 14.67 -22.66 1.28
C VAL A 22 15.58 -21.65 1.98
N ASN A 23 15.16 -20.39 2.08
CA ASN A 23 15.88 -19.33 2.78
C ASN A 23 15.63 -19.30 4.31
N SER A 24 14.82 -20.24 4.82
CA SER A 24 14.51 -20.36 6.25
C SER A 24 15.75 -20.74 7.07
N PRO A 25 15.84 -20.31 8.34
CA PRO A 25 16.85 -20.80 9.28
C PRO A 25 16.94 -22.33 9.36
N ASP A 26 15.83 -23.04 9.10
CA ASP A 26 15.72 -24.50 9.15
C ASP A 26 16.60 -25.21 8.08
N TYR A 27 16.91 -24.53 6.96
CA TYR A 27 17.58 -25.14 5.81
C TYR A 27 18.97 -24.54 5.50
N LYS A 28 19.54 -23.73 6.40
CA LYS A 28 20.81 -23.00 6.18
C LYS A 28 21.99 -23.82 5.64
N ASN A 29 22.07 -25.09 6.03
CA ASN A 29 23.18 -25.99 5.65
C ASN A 29 22.75 -27.07 4.65
N MET A 30 21.56 -26.93 4.06
CA MET A 30 21.00 -27.87 3.11
C MET A 30 21.03 -27.25 1.71
N ASN A 31 21.25 -28.06 0.68
CA ASN A 31 21.09 -27.58 -0.69
C ASN A 31 19.59 -27.46 -1.03
N THR A 32 19.29 -26.62 -2.01
CA THR A 32 17.93 -26.28 -2.44
C THR A 32 17.08 -27.52 -2.73
N ASP A 33 17.61 -28.48 -3.49
CA ASP A 33 16.86 -29.68 -3.91
C ASP A 33 16.46 -30.56 -2.71
N LYS A 34 17.38 -30.75 -1.74
CA LYS A 34 17.05 -31.53 -0.53
C LYS A 34 16.09 -30.78 0.38
N ALA A 35 16.22 -29.45 0.47
CA ALA A 35 15.30 -28.63 1.26
C ALA A 35 13.87 -28.69 0.69
N LEU A 36 13.73 -28.64 -0.64
CA LEU A 36 12.46 -28.81 -1.32
C LEU A 36 11.85 -30.19 -1.04
N GLN A 37 12.64 -31.26 -1.21
CA GLN A 37 12.17 -32.64 -0.96
C GLN A 37 11.75 -32.86 0.50
N ASP A 38 12.54 -32.39 1.46
CA ASP A 38 12.22 -32.48 2.89
C ASP A 38 10.93 -31.71 3.21
N PHE A 39 10.77 -30.51 2.65
CA PHE A 39 9.57 -29.71 2.88
C PHE A 39 8.30 -30.34 2.26
N LEU A 40 8.41 -30.97 1.09
CA LEU A 40 7.31 -31.71 0.47
C LEU A 40 6.88 -32.91 1.33
N GLN A 41 7.83 -33.69 1.87
CA GLN A 41 7.51 -34.77 2.81
C GLN A 41 6.83 -34.25 4.07
N ARG A 42 7.27 -33.08 4.55
CA ARG A 42 6.62 -32.42 5.70
C ARG A 42 5.17 -32.05 5.39
N ILE A 43 4.87 -31.56 4.18
CA ILE A 43 3.50 -31.30 3.74
C ILE A 43 2.66 -32.58 3.74
N GLU A 44 3.18 -33.67 3.15
CA GLU A 44 2.50 -34.97 3.13
C GLU A 44 2.15 -35.44 4.55
N HIS A 45 3.06 -35.28 5.50
CA HIS A 45 2.82 -35.64 6.90
C HIS A 45 1.66 -34.86 7.54
N TYR A 46 1.53 -33.56 7.24
CA TYR A 46 0.39 -32.78 7.71
C TYR A 46 -0.92 -33.17 7.01
N GLN A 47 -0.87 -33.53 5.71
CA GLN A 47 -2.05 -33.96 4.96
C GLN A 47 -2.70 -35.22 5.54
N GLU A 48 -1.94 -36.13 6.15
CA GLU A 48 -2.47 -37.35 6.80
C GLU A 48 -3.45 -37.06 7.95
N ARG A 49 -3.36 -35.87 8.55
CA ARG A 49 -4.11 -35.48 9.76
C ARG A 49 -4.95 -34.22 9.56
N TYR A 50 -4.85 -33.58 8.41
CA TYR A 50 -5.49 -32.30 8.16
C TYR A 50 -6.99 -32.47 7.93
N GLU A 51 -7.78 -31.85 8.80
CA GLU A 51 -9.24 -31.75 8.69
C GLU A 51 -9.57 -30.30 8.29
N PRO A 52 -10.01 -30.05 7.04
CA PRO A 52 -10.31 -28.69 6.57
C PRO A 52 -11.62 -28.17 7.19
N LEU A 53 -11.79 -26.84 7.28
CA LEU A 53 -13.05 -26.29 7.82
C LEU A 53 -14.26 -26.62 6.91
N GLU A 54 -15.27 -27.28 7.43
CA GLU A 54 -16.48 -27.70 6.71
C GLU A 54 -17.73 -26.97 7.22
N GLU A 55 -18.49 -26.38 6.30
CA GLU A 55 -19.66 -25.56 6.65
C GLU A 55 -20.68 -26.26 7.55
N ARG A 56 -20.84 -27.58 7.36
CA ARG A 56 -21.80 -28.40 8.12
C ARG A 56 -21.31 -28.77 9.51
N LEU A 57 -20.02 -29.07 9.66
CA LEU A 57 -19.44 -29.50 10.93
C LEU A 57 -19.14 -28.28 11.81
N GLU A 58 -18.61 -27.22 11.22
CA GLU A 58 -18.25 -25.96 11.88
C GLU A 58 -19.33 -24.88 11.70
N ALA A 59 -20.61 -25.27 11.68
CA ALA A 59 -21.71 -24.35 11.41
C ALA A 59 -21.77 -23.13 12.35
N GLY A 60 -21.17 -23.20 13.55
CA GLY A 60 -21.10 -22.10 14.52
C GLY A 60 -19.89 -21.16 14.37
N LEU A 61 -18.92 -21.47 13.51
CA LEU A 61 -17.70 -20.70 13.37
C LEU A 61 -17.79 -19.65 12.26
N SER A 62 -17.16 -18.50 12.47
CA SER A 62 -16.90 -17.51 11.42
C SER A 62 -15.54 -17.77 10.79
N TYR A 63 -15.47 -17.94 9.47
CA TYR A 63 -14.20 -18.18 8.77
C TYR A 63 -14.20 -17.72 7.31
N MET A 64 -13.00 -17.62 6.75
CA MET A 64 -12.74 -17.42 5.33
C MET A 64 -11.80 -18.51 4.84
N LYS A 65 -12.13 -19.15 3.72
CA LYS A 65 -11.24 -20.04 2.98
C LYS A 65 -10.77 -19.35 1.71
N ILE A 66 -9.46 -19.33 1.49
CA ILE A 66 -8.83 -18.78 0.29
C ILE A 66 -8.16 -19.93 -0.44
N TYR A 67 -8.64 -20.22 -1.65
CA TYR A 67 -8.14 -21.30 -2.49
C TYR A 67 -7.15 -20.75 -3.50
N ASN A 68 -6.02 -21.44 -3.67
CA ASN A 68 -5.00 -21.20 -4.69
C ASN A 68 -4.67 -19.71 -4.84
N THR A 69 -4.36 -19.07 -3.71
CA THR A 69 -3.92 -17.66 -3.65
C THR A 69 -4.93 -16.64 -4.18
N GLY A 70 -6.22 -16.97 -4.11
CA GLY A 70 -7.33 -16.05 -4.39
C GLY A 70 -8.24 -16.49 -5.54
N GLU A 71 -7.96 -17.61 -6.21
CA GLU A 71 -8.78 -18.17 -7.30
C GLU A 71 -10.25 -18.34 -6.88
N LYS A 72 -10.47 -18.80 -5.65
CA LYS A 72 -11.80 -18.92 -5.06
C LYS A 72 -11.75 -18.55 -3.59
N VAL A 73 -12.78 -17.86 -3.14
CA VAL A 73 -12.95 -17.47 -1.74
C VAL A 73 -14.31 -17.95 -1.24
N VAL A 74 -14.34 -18.55 -0.05
CA VAL A 74 -15.57 -18.90 0.66
C VAL A 74 -15.58 -18.16 1.99
N VAL A 75 -16.67 -17.48 2.31
CA VAL A 75 -16.85 -16.74 3.56
C VAL A 75 -18.06 -17.30 4.28
N HIS A 76 -17.87 -17.74 5.53
CA HIS A 76 -18.93 -18.28 6.37
C HIS A 76 -19.13 -17.42 7.60
N LYS A 77 -20.38 -17.00 7.84
CA LYS A 77 -20.84 -16.27 9.04
C LYS A 77 -19.90 -15.15 9.51
N HIS A 78 -19.42 -14.30 8.61
CA HIS A 78 -18.69 -13.12 9.05
C HIS A 78 -19.64 -12.18 9.79
N GLU A 79 -19.23 -11.69 10.95
CA GLU A 79 -20.05 -10.85 11.83
C GLU A 79 -19.33 -9.54 12.16
N GLY A 80 -20.07 -8.44 12.01
CA GLY A 80 -19.60 -7.10 12.36
C GLY A 80 -18.57 -6.51 11.39
N HIS A 81 -18.30 -5.23 11.60
CA HIS A 81 -17.50 -4.40 10.69
C HIS A 81 -16.05 -4.90 10.49
N ILE A 82 -15.40 -5.37 11.56
CA ILE A 82 -13.98 -5.77 11.51
C ILE A 82 -13.81 -7.01 10.63
N GLN A 83 -14.66 -8.03 10.77
CA GLN A 83 -14.54 -9.25 9.98
C GLN A 83 -14.85 -8.98 8.51
N SER A 84 -15.85 -8.15 8.19
CA SER A 84 -16.12 -7.71 6.81
C SER A 84 -14.91 -7.00 6.20
N ARG A 85 -14.22 -6.14 6.94
CA ARG A 85 -12.99 -5.47 6.47
C ARG A 85 -11.83 -6.43 6.24
N ILE A 86 -11.66 -7.45 7.10
CA ILE A 86 -10.65 -8.49 6.90
C ILE A 86 -10.93 -9.27 5.61
N VAL A 87 -12.18 -9.69 5.41
CA VAL A 87 -12.61 -10.38 4.17
C VAL A 87 -12.32 -9.52 2.95
N TYR A 88 -12.77 -8.26 2.97
CA TYR A 88 -12.53 -7.33 1.87
C TYR A 88 -11.04 -7.16 1.57
N TYR A 89 -10.20 -6.95 2.59
CA TYR A 89 -8.77 -6.81 2.41
C TYR A 89 -8.14 -8.06 1.78
N LEU A 90 -8.45 -9.24 2.30
CA LEU A 90 -7.89 -10.51 1.83
C LEU A 90 -8.36 -10.89 0.41
N MET A 91 -9.54 -10.43 -0.01
CA MET A 91 -10.02 -10.61 -1.39
C MET A 91 -9.31 -9.71 -2.41
N ASN A 92 -8.65 -8.62 -1.98
CA ASN A 92 -8.01 -7.65 -2.87
C ASN A 92 -6.48 -7.76 -2.91
N ILE A 93 -5.88 -8.62 -2.08
CA ILE A 93 -4.44 -8.91 -2.16
C ILE A 93 -4.16 -9.96 -3.24
N HIS A 94 -2.99 -9.88 -3.85
CA HIS A 94 -2.49 -10.90 -4.76
C HIS A 94 -0.98 -11.06 -4.60
N ILE A 95 -0.51 -12.30 -4.77
CA ILE A 95 0.89 -12.67 -4.54
C ILE A 95 1.80 -12.44 -5.74
N VAL A 96 1.24 -12.05 -6.90
CA VAL A 96 2.03 -11.77 -8.11
C VAL A 96 3.05 -10.68 -7.81
N PRO A 97 4.36 -10.94 -8.03
CA PRO A 97 5.42 -9.97 -7.82
C PRO A 97 5.16 -8.69 -8.61
N ARG A 98 5.32 -7.55 -7.94
CA ARG A 98 5.15 -6.22 -8.54
C ARG A 98 5.97 -5.19 -7.80
N THR A 99 6.32 -4.11 -8.50
CA THR A 99 7.05 -2.99 -7.93
C THR A 99 6.14 -1.77 -7.84
N ILE A 100 6.09 -1.14 -6.68
CA ILE A 100 5.39 0.13 -6.46
C ILE A 100 6.44 1.23 -6.34
N TYR A 101 6.38 2.22 -7.22
CA TYR A 101 7.22 3.41 -7.18
C TYR A 101 6.46 4.53 -6.49
N LEU A 102 7.07 5.13 -5.47
CA LEU A 102 6.52 6.29 -4.78
C LEU A 102 7.46 7.47 -4.93
N THR A 103 6.93 8.59 -5.39
CA THR A 103 7.64 9.86 -5.42
C THR A 103 6.67 11.00 -5.17
N ARG A 104 7.20 12.11 -4.66
CA ARG A 104 6.46 13.37 -4.58
C ARG A 104 6.40 14.01 -5.97
N HIS A 105 5.58 15.05 -6.09
CA HIS A 105 5.71 15.99 -7.20
C HIS A 105 7.12 16.61 -7.22
N GLY A 106 7.57 17.08 -8.39
CA GLY A 106 8.73 17.97 -8.49
C GLY A 106 8.57 19.22 -7.63
N GLU A 107 9.68 19.87 -7.29
CA GLU A 107 9.70 21.11 -6.49
C GLU A 107 8.73 22.16 -7.07
N SER A 108 7.77 22.63 -6.27
CA SER A 108 6.78 23.63 -6.68
C SER A 108 7.19 25.06 -6.30
N GLU A 109 6.56 26.08 -6.89
CA GLU A 109 6.80 27.49 -6.51
C GLU A 109 6.56 27.73 -5.01
N GLN A 110 5.48 27.18 -4.45
CA GLN A 110 5.22 27.27 -2.99
C GLN A 110 6.29 26.56 -2.15
N ASN A 111 6.97 25.53 -2.67
CA ASN A 111 8.10 24.92 -1.95
C ASN A 111 9.28 25.89 -1.84
N LEU A 112 9.56 26.69 -2.88
CA LEU A 112 10.62 27.70 -2.85
C LEU A 112 10.31 28.81 -1.83
N GLU A 113 9.04 29.14 -1.66
CA GLU A 113 8.57 30.12 -0.67
C GLU A 113 8.42 29.54 0.74
N GLY A 114 8.60 28.24 0.93
CA GLY A 114 8.37 27.58 2.22
C GLY A 114 6.91 27.52 2.65
N ARG A 115 5.96 27.67 1.72
CA ARG A 115 4.51 27.65 1.98
C ARG A 115 3.96 26.23 1.95
N ILE A 116 2.99 25.95 2.82
CA ILE A 116 2.28 24.67 2.87
C ILE A 116 0.95 24.72 2.10
N GLY A 117 0.43 23.55 1.72
CA GLY A 117 -0.86 23.44 1.03
C GLY A 117 -0.84 23.93 -0.41
N GLY A 118 -1.94 24.53 -0.84
CA GLY A 118 -2.10 25.22 -2.11
C GLY A 118 -2.05 24.34 -3.36
N ASP A 119 -2.07 24.99 -4.52
CA ASP A 119 -2.09 24.36 -5.84
C ASP A 119 -1.18 25.09 -6.84
N SER A 120 0.06 25.39 -6.42
CA SER A 120 1.05 26.04 -7.27
C SER A 120 1.58 25.12 -8.38
N ASN A 121 2.10 25.73 -9.44
CA ASN A 121 2.83 25.03 -10.50
C ASN A 121 4.20 24.53 -10.00
N LEU A 122 4.81 23.66 -10.81
CA LEU A 122 6.22 23.29 -10.68
C LEU A 122 7.14 24.49 -10.91
N SER A 123 8.20 24.58 -10.11
CA SER A 123 9.34 25.45 -10.35
C SER A 123 10.17 24.97 -11.54
N HIS A 124 11.15 25.78 -11.96
CA HIS A 124 12.12 25.37 -12.98
C HIS A 124 12.82 24.04 -12.64
N ARG A 125 13.26 23.86 -11.39
CA ARG A 125 13.87 22.59 -10.94
C ARG A 125 12.86 21.45 -10.88
N GLY A 126 11.61 21.75 -10.54
CA GLY A 126 10.52 20.78 -10.58
C GLY A 126 10.25 20.26 -12.00
N GLN A 127 10.30 21.14 -13.01
CA GLN A 127 10.16 20.75 -14.42
C GLN A 127 11.33 19.90 -14.90
N GLN A 128 12.56 20.22 -14.47
CA GLN A 128 13.74 19.38 -14.73
C GLN A 128 13.57 17.98 -14.11
N TYR A 129 13.12 17.92 -12.85
CA TYR A 129 12.81 16.64 -12.19
C TYR A 129 11.76 15.83 -12.96
N ALA A 130 10.69 16.47 -13.44
CA ALA A 130 9.64 15.81 -14.23
C ALA A 130 10.20 15.19 -15.53
N ALA A 131 11.11 15.90 -16.21
CA ALA A 131 11.78 15.40 -17.41
C ALA A 131 12.67 14.18 -17.11
N GLU A 132 13.48 14.26 -16.06
CA GLU A 132 14.35 13.16 -15.63
C GLU A 132 13.56 11.94 -15.14
N LEU A 133 12.46 12.16 -14.41
CA LEU A 133 11.55 11.10 -13.98
C LEU A 133 10.95 10.38 -15.19
N SER A 134 10.49 11.12 -16.20
CA SER A 134 9.96 10.55 -17.43
C SER A 134 11.02 9.71 -18.16
N ALA A 135 12.24 10.24 -18.31
CA ALA A 135 13.34 9.51 -18.94
C ALA A 135 13.70 8.24 -18.16
N TYR A 136 13.80 8.33 -16.84
CA TYR A 136 14.08 7.20 -15.96
C TYR A 136 13.03 6.09 -16.09
N ILE A 137 11.74 6.45 -16.03
CA ILE A 137 10.64 5.50 -16.12
C ILE A 137 10.60 4.83 -17.50
N GLN A 138 10.85 5.58 -18.57
CA GLN A 138 10.98 5.01 -19.92
C GLN A 138 12.14 4.01 -20.00
N GLN A 139 13.27 4.32 -19.37
CA GLN A 139 14.43 3.42 -19.34
C GLN A 139 14.16 2.13 -18.55
N GLN A 140 13.28 2.16 -17.55
CA GLN A 140 12.91 0.96 -16.79
C GLN A 140 12.06 -0.04 -17.60
N ASP A 141 11.48 0.38 -18.73
CA ASP A 141 10.64 -0.45 -19.61
C ASP A 141 9.61 -1.30 -18.85
N ILE A 142 8.86 -0.65 -17.95
CA ILE A 142 7.96 -1.33 -17.00
C ILE A 142 6.68 -1.78 -17.73
N PRO A 143 6.44 -3.09 -17.89
CA PRO A 143 5.26 -3.58 -18.59
C PRO A 143 3.99 -3.25 -17.79
N GLY A 144 2.98 -2.69 -18.46
CA GLY A 144 1.69 -2.41 -17.84
C GLY A 144 1.70 -1.31 -16.77
N LEU A 145 2.68 -0.41 -16.79
CA LEU A 145 2.77 0.70 -15.85
C LEU A 145 1.46 1.50 -15.77
N ARG A 146 1.02 1.78 -14.54
CA ARG A 146 -0.07 2.72 -14.23
C ARG A 146 0.48 3.84 -13.38
N VAL A 147 0.11 5.07 -13.71
CA VAL A 147 0.56 6.27 -12.99
C VAL A 147 -0.62 6.89 -12.27
N TRP A 148 -0.49 7.05 -10.96
CA TRP A 148 -1.50 7.71 -10.14
C TRP A 148 -0.99 9.06 -9.65
N THR A 149 -1.85 10.06 -9.70
CA THR A 149 -1.56 11.42 -9.23
C THR A 149 -2.68 11.90 -8.32
N SER A 150 -2.37 12.93 -7.53
CA SER A 150 -3.40 13.74 -6.90
C SER A 150 -4.15 14.60 -7.93
N TRP A 151 -5.13 15.38 -7.49
CA TRP A 151 -5.76 16.39 -8.33
C TRP A 151 -4.98 17.71 -8.41
N LEU A 152 -3.85 17.83 -7.69
CA LEU A 152 -3.06 19.05 -7.62
C LEU A 152 -2.12 19.19 -8.83
N LYS A 153 -2.01 20.40 -9.37
CA LYS A 153 -1.28 20.72 -10.61
C LYS A 153 0.14 20.19 -10.59
N ARG A 154 0.85 20.37 -9.49
CA ARG A 154 2.23 19.92 -9.31
C ARG A 154 2.41 18.42 -9.56
N THR A 155 1.50 17.55 -9.10
CA THR A 155 1.61 16.10 -9.36
C THR A 155 1.29 15.78 -10.82
N ILE A 156 0.33 16.50 -11.43
CA ILE A 156 -0.08 16.30 -12.82
C ILE A 156 1.07 16.71 -13.77
N GLN A 157 1.66 17.89 -13.54
CA GLN A 157 2.80 18.40 -14.32
C GLN A 157 4.03 17.50 -14.17
N THR A 158 4.23 16.88 -13.01
CA THR A 158 5.40 16.02 -12.75
C THR A 158 5.43 14.79 -13.66
N VAL A 159 4.26 14.26 -14.01
CA VAL A 159 4.15 13.03 -14.80
C VAL A 159 3.63 13.26 -16.22
N GLU A 160 3.45 14.52 -16.63
CA GLU A 160 2.81 14.89 -17.91
C GLU A 160 3.40 14.14 -19.11
N ASN A 161 4.72 13.94 -19.12
CA ASN A 161 5.43 13.29 -20.22
C ASN A 161 5.68 11.77 -20.02
N VAL A 162 5.23 11.20 -18.90
CA VAL A 162 5.37 9.76 -18.64
C VAL A 162 4.41 8.99 -19.55
N PRO A 163 4.89 8.10 -20.43
CA PRO A 163 4.07 7.46 -21.46
C PRO A 163 3.32 6.24 -20.92
N ALA A 164 2.44 6.48 -19.93
CA ALA A 164 1.61 5.46 -19.31
C ALA A 164 0.21 6.02 -19.01
N PRO A 165 -0.82 5.17 -18.92
CA PRO A 165 -2.14 5.60 -18.47
C PRO A 165 -2.07 6.28 -17.10
N GLN A 166 -2.65 7.49 -17.03
CA GLN A 166 -2.62 8.32 -15.83
C GLN A 166 -4.01 8.43 -15.23
N GLU A 167 -4.12 8.23 -13.92
CA GLU A 167 -5.36 8.37 -13.15
C GLU A 167 -5.19 9.39 -12.03
N ARG A 168 -6.25 10.15 -11.76
CA ARG A 168 -6.25 11.22 -10.76
C ARG A 168 -7.14 10.83 -9.60
N TRP A 169 -6.55 10.74 -8.43
CA TRP A 169 -7.22 10.33 -7.20
C TRP A 169 -7.27 11.51 -6.24
N LYS A 170 -8.49 11.99 -5.94
CA LYS A 170 -8.65 13.06 -4.95
C LYS A 170 -8.15 12.65 -3.56
N ALA A 171 -8.23 11.35 -3.26
CA ALA A 171 -7.66 10.75 -2.06
C ALA A 171 -6.13 10.86 -1.96
N LEU A 172 -5.41 11.16 -3.06
CA LEU A 172 -3.97 11.42 -3.05
C LEU A 172 -3.62 12.90 -2.89
N ASN A 173 -4.59 13.79 -2.71
CA ASN A 173 -4.31 15.20 -2.40
C ASN A 173 -3.50 15.29 -1.09
N GLU A 174 -2.64 16.29 -1.03
CA GLU A 174 -1.89 16.64 0.18
C GLU A 174 -2.84 16.86 1.36
N ILE A 175 -2.33 16.70 2.59
CA ILE A 175 -3.06 17.03 3.80
C ILE A 175 -3.60 18.47 3.74
N ASP A 176 -4.89 18.64 4.04
CA ASP A 176 -5.53 19.96 4.07
C ASP A 176 -5.12 20.72 5.35
N ALA A 177 -4.39 21.83 5.21
CA ALA A 177 -3.96 22.66 6.32
C ALA A 177 -5.04 23.65 6.80
N GLY A 178 -6.25 23.61 6.22
CA GLY A 178 -7.39 24.41 6.62
C GLY A 178 -7.10 25.91 6.61
N ILE A 179 -7.25 26.57 7.76
CA ILE A 179 -6.95 28.01 7.88
C ILE A 179 -5.47 28.38 7.69
N CYS A 180 -4.58 27.39 7.70
CA CYS A 180 -3.14 27.55 7.52
C CYS A 180 -2.68 27.29 6.06
N GLU A 181 -3.60 27.04 5.13
CA GLU A 181 -3.29 26.89 3.71
C GLU A 181 -2.54 28.12 3.17
N GLU A 182 -1.55 27.84 2.32
CA GLU A 182 -0.68 28.83 1.67
C GLU A 182 0.17 29.69 2.62
N MET A 183 0.30 29.33 3.90
CA MET A 183 1.17 30.03 4.86
C MET A 183 2.55 29.38 4.97
N THR A 184 3.56 30.15 5.37
CA THR A 184 4.83 29.58 5.85
C THR A 184 4.70 29.11 7.30
N TYR A 185 5.61 28.26 7.77
CA TYR A 185 5.62 27.83 9.17
C TYR A 185 5.82 29.00 10.14
N GLU A 186 6.63 29.99 9.76
CA GLU A 186 6.84 31.21 10.54
C GLU A 186 5.56 32.04 10.64
N GLU A 187 4.83 32.22 9.53
CA GLU A 187 3.53 32.91 9.54
C GLU A 187 2.50 32.18 10.43
N ILE A 188 2.51 30.84 10.43
CA ILE A 188 1.64 30.03 11.30
C ILE A 188 2.04 30.20 12.77
N GLN A 189 3.33 30.16 13.09
CA GLN A 189 3.82 30.33 14.45
C GLN A 189 3.46 31.73 15.00
N GLU A 190 3.53 32.77 14.18
CA GLU A 190 3.17 34.13 14.57
C GLU A 190 1.65 34.33 14.73
N LYS A 191 0.84 33.83 13.78
CA LYS A 191 -0.61 34.03 13.77
C LYS A 191 -1.37 33.07 14.68
N TYR A 192 -0.90 31.82 14.79
CA TYR A 192 -1.54 30.72 15.50
C TYR A 192 -0.51 29.97 16.39
N PRO A 193 0.11 30.64 17.38
CA PRO A 193 1.16 30.06 18.21
C PRO A 193 0.70 28.82 19.01
N GLU A 194 -0.56 28.81 19.45
CA GLU A 194 -1.15 27.68 20.17
C GLU A 194 -1.31 26.45 19.27
N ASP A 195 -1.82 26.63 18.05
CA ASP A 195 -1.95 25.58 17.04
C ASP A 195 -0.58 25.03 16.61
N PHE A 196 0.41 25.92 16.42
CA PHE A 196 1.78 25.53 16.10
C PHE A 196 2.37 24.62 17.20
N ALA A 197 2.24 25.02 18.46
CA ALA A 197 2.71 24.22 19.60
C ALA A 197 1.92 22.91 19.77
N ALA A 198 0.60 22.93 19.58
CA ALA A 198 -0.24 21.74 19.67
C ALA A 198 0.13 20.70 18.59
N ARG A 199 0.40 21.17 17.37
CA ARG A 199 0.88 20.31 16.28
C ARG A 199 2.24 19.69 16.58
N ASP A 200 3.17 20.44 17.17
CA ASP A 200 4.48 19.88 17.54
C ASP A 200 4.38 18.81 18.64
N GLN A 201 3.46 18.98 19.59
CA GLN A 201 3.22 18.02 20.66
C GLN A 201 2.55 16.73 20.17
N ALA A 202 1.63 16.84 19.22
CA ALA A 202 0.77 15.73 18.81
C ALA A 202 0.59 15.65 17.29
N LYS A 203 1.70 15.71 16.52
CA LYS A 203 1.67 15.85 15.06
C LYS A 203 0.76 14.87 14.31
N PHE A 204 0.64 13.64 14.79
CA PHE A 204 -0.19 12.62 14.14
C PHE A 204 -1.70 12.87 14.32
N THR A 205 -2.12 13.21 15.55
CA THR A 205 -3.54 13.35 15.93
C THR A 205 -4.05 14.79 15.84
N TYR A 206 -3.16 15.77 15.86
CA TYR A 206 -3.49 17.18 15.68
C TYR A 206 -4.17 17.39 14.32
N ARG A 207 -5.35 17.99 14.35
CA ARG A 207 -6.13 18.37 13.18
C ARG A 207 -6.05 19.88 13.00
N TYR A 208 -5.62 20.34 11.83
CA TYR A 208 -5.68 21.76 11.51
C TYR A 208 -7.12 22.29 11.62
N PRO A 209 -7.35 23.52 12.14
CA PRO A 209 -8.68 24.09 12.16
C PRO A 209 -9.26 24.17 10.74
N ARG A 210 -10.42 23.53 10.54
CA ARG A 210 -11.08 23.37 9.22
C ARG A 210 -10.25 22.61 8.18
N GLY A 211 -9.26 21.83 8.61
CA GLY A 211 -8.44 20.95 7.78
C GLY A 211 -8.41 19.52 8.30
N GLU A 212 -7.31 18.83 8.07
CA GLU A 212 -7.11 17.40 8.37
C GLU A 212 -6.02 17.17 9.43
N SER A 213 -6.05 16.01 10.07
CA SER A 213 -4.90 15.41 10.78
C SER A 213 -4.26 14.32 9.92
N TYR A 214 -3.11 13.77 10.37
CA TYR A 214 -2.58 12.56 9.72
C TYR A 214 -3.48 11.34 9.94
N GLU A 215 -4.27 11.28 11.02
CA GLU A 215 -5.29 10.24 11.20
C GLU A 215 -6.38 10.32 10.12
N ASP A 216 -6.84 11.52 9.77
CA ASP A 216 -7.79 11.71 8.67
C ASP A 216 -7.19 11.27 7.33
N LEU A 217 -5.92 11.62 7.11
CA LEU A 217 -5.20 11.23 5.91
C LEU A 217 -5.08 9.70 5.78
N VAL A 218 -4.81 8.99 6.88
CA VAL A 218 -4.79 7.52 6.91
C VAL A 218 -6.17 6.93 6.63
N ALA A 219 -7.24 7.56 7.08
CA ALA A 219 -8.60 7.10 6.78
C ALA A 219 -9.04 7.39 5.34
N ARG A 220 -8.45 8.42 4.71
CA ARG A 220 -8.74 8.83 3.33
C ARG A 220 -8.00 7.99 2.28
N LEU A 221 -6.80 7.50 2.58
CA LEU A 221 -5.96 6.66 1.72
C LEU A 221 -6.37 5.18 1.78
#